data_AF-A0A7W0FQE7-F1
#
_entry.id   AF-A0A7W0FQE7-F1
#
_cell.length_a   1.000
_cell.length_b   1.000
_cell.length_c   1.000
_cell.angle_alpha   90.00
_cell.angle_beta   90.00
_cell.angle_gamma   90.00
#
_symmetry.space_group_name_H-M   'P 1'
#
loop_
_entity.id
_entity.type
_entity.pdbx_description
1 polymer ?
#
loop_
_entity_poly.entity_id
_entity_poly.type
_entity_poly.pdbx_seq_one_letter_code
_entity_poly.pdbx_strand_id
1 'polypeptide(L)'
;MKVLFVAGPGRSGTTAFANYLNQHRQVLVCRERYKFIQDEITPDLFTFERILDYREGETNLPREHHEDLLAKKDEDALEWVGDKTPSYVRSMGNLAKNNPGARFVVLYRPVEEVAESYDARSKNPEDGWLGGKNGFEIGVRDWNIAMKKTRQFVESGRSPEVLVVSYHDFFGDSEASIPLVSRFLELDFDDSVREAWSKMSRSFEGRRRKKEPLNEEQARYIQENKDFESEGWILDRIQKQYKDHELPFKKAVPREAGQRSAEQETKPGDPDPRQLKQRIVKLERRLADERQSSKSLEARLRSLEGQVKEMRSSSVFRMLQSLDRLKRRVLKR
;
A
#
# COMPACT_ATOMS: atom_id res chain seq x y z
N MET A 1 -20.16 -16.32 -6.54
CA MET A 1 -19.07 -15.62 -5.83
C MET A 1 -18.27 -14.76 -6.82
N LYS A 2 -18.19 -13.45 -6.56
CA LYS A 2 -17.47 -12.44 -7.36
C LYS A 2 -16.18 -12.02 -6.63
N VAL A 3 -15.21 -11.48 -7.37
CA VAL A 3 -13.89 -11.12 -6.81
C VAL A 3 -13.82 -9.62 -6.46
N LEU A 4 -13.34 -9.32 -5.25
CA LEU A 4 -13.16 -7.95 -4.74
C LEU A 4 -11.69 -7.69 -4.38
N PHE A 5 -11.12 -6.60 -4.89
CA PHE A 5 -9.78 -6.16 -4.49
C PHE A 5 -9.85 -4.84 -3.73
N VAL A 6 -9.14 -4.78 -2.60
CA VAL A 6 -8.98 -3.53 -1.83
C VAL A 6 -7.52 -3.07 -1.93
N ALA A 7 -7.33 -1.85 -2.43
CA ALA A 7 -6.02 -1.28 -2.72
C ALA A 7 -5.93 0.19 -2.25
N GLY A 8 -4.76 0.80 -2.43
CA GLY A 8 -4.52 2.21 -2.13
C GLY A 8 -3.06 2.45 -1.72
N PRO A 9 -2.66 3.70 -1.44
CA PRO A 9 -1.33 3.91 -0.90
C PRO A 9 -1.18 3.21 0.46
N GLY A 10 0.04 2.85 0.82
CA GLY A 10 0.30 2.38 2.17
C GLY A 10 -0.23 3.39 3.18
N ARG A 11 -0.74 2.94 4.32
CA ARG A 11 -1.23 3.81 5.41
C ARG A 11 -2.49 4.63 5.09
N SER A 12 -3.26 4.28 4.04
CA SER A 12 -4.58 4.87 3.74
C SER A 12 -5.77 4.19 4.41
N GLY A 13 -5.55 3.33 5.42
CA GLY A 13 -6.64 2.67 6.15
C GLY A 13 -7.22 1.43 5.49
N THR A 14 -6.62 0.90 4.42
CA THR A 14 -7.09 -0.30 3.70
C THR A 14 -7.30 -1.53 4.60
N THR A 15 -6.45 -1.77 5.60
CA THR A 15 -6.67 -2.86 6.59
C THR A 15 -7.92 -2.64 7.41
N ALA A 16 -8.14 -1.41 7.89
CA ALA A 16 -9.32 -1.09 8.66
C ALA A 16 -10.56 -1.28 7.76
N PHE A 17 -10.56 -0.69 6.56
CA PHE A 17 -11.62 -0.85 5.56
C PHE A 17 -12.00 -2.32 5.29
N ALA A 18 -11.00 -3.19 5.06
CA ALA A 18 -11.25 -4.62 4.87
C ALA A 18 -11.88 -5.29 6.11
N ASN A 19 -11.46 -4.90 7.32
CA ASN A 19 -12.08 -5.42 8.55
C ASN A 19 -13.56 -5.01 8.67
N TYR A 20 -13.94 -3.82 8.19
CA TYR A 20 -15.34 -3.41 8.17
C TYR A 20 -16.17 -4.18 7.15
N LEU A 21 -15.65 -4.36 5.93
CA LEU A 21 -16.31 -5.19 4.93
C LEU A 21 -16.55 -6.60 5.46
N ASN A 22 -15.58 -7.14 6.19
CA ASN A 22 -15.69 -8.45 6.83
C ASN A 22 -16.72 -8.53 7.96
N GLN A 23 -17.36 -7.44 8.39
CA GLN A 23 -18.53 -7.53 9.27
C GLN A 23 -19.77 -8.04 8.53
N HIS A 24 -19.83 -7.84 7.21
CA HIS A 24 -20.94 -8.32 6.40
C HIS A 24 -20.82 -9.83 6.13
N ARG A 25 -21.89 -10.60 6.38
CA ARG A 25 -21.86 -12.08 6.24
C ARG A 25 -21.50 -12.57 4.84
N GLN A 26 -21.88 -11.82 3.80
CA GLN A 26 -21.67 -12.17 2.39
C GLN A 26 -20.35 -11.64 1.80
N VAL A 27 -19.47 -11.05 2.62
CA VAL A 27 -18.19 -10.50 2.16
C VAL A 27 -17.04 -11.13 2.93
N LEU A 28 -16.04 -11.60 2.20
CA LEU A 28 -14.76 -12.07 2.74
C LEU A 28 -13.60 -11.38 1.99
N VAL A 29 -12.86 -10.52 2.67
CA VAL A 29 -11.64 -9.91 2.13
C VAL A 29 -10.46 -10.32 3.00
N CYS A 30 -9.60 -11.18 2.44
CA CYS A 30 -8.35 -11.58 3.06
C CYS A 30 -7.42 -10.38 3.23
N ARG A 31 -6.49 -10.47 4.18
CA ARG A 31 -5.49 -9.43 4.40
C ARG A 31 -4.18 -9.94 3.87
N GLU A 32 -3.70 -9.39 2.75
CA GLU A 32 -2.38 -9.65 2.18
C GLU A 32 -2.07 -11.16 2.03
N ARG A 33 -3.08 -11.98 1.70
CA ARG A 33 -2.93 -13.43 1.55
C ARG A 33 -2.08 -13.80 0.33
N TYR A 34 -2.18 -13.02 -0.75
CA TYR A 34 -1.47 -13.24 -2.01
C TYR A 34 -0.53 -12.09 -2.35
N LYS A 35 0.01 -11.45 -1.31
CA LYS A 35 0.82 -10.24 -1.36
C LYS A 35 1.99 -10.30 -2.34
N PHE A 36 2.61 -11.46 -2.49
CA PHE A 36 3.85 -11.62 -3.26
C PHE A 36 3.64 -12.25 -4.65
N ILE A 37 2.44 -12.75 -4.96
CA ILE A 37 2.10 -13.39 -6.25
C ILE A 37 0.98 -12.62 -6.98
N GLN A 38 0.99 -11.29 -6.89
CA GLN A 38 -0.14 -10.44 -7.30
C GLN A 38 -0.54 -10.60 -8.78
N ASP A 39 0.40 -10.93 -9.65
CA ASP A 39 0.15 -11.10 -11.09
C ASP A 39 -0.42 -12.49 -11.45
N GLU A 40 -0.45 -13.41 -10.48
CA GLU A 40 -0.92 -14.79 -10.63
C GLU A 40 -2.29 -15.01 -9.99
N ILE A 41 -2.88 -13.98 -9.38
CA ILE A 41 -4.15 -14.13 -8.66
C ILE A 41 -5.29 -14.39 -9.64
N THR A 42 -5.95 -15.52 -9.44
CA THR A 42 -7.12 -16.01 -10.16
C THR A 42 -8.24 -16.39 -9.19
N PRO A 43 -9.50 -16.55 -9.66
CA PRO A 43 -10.63 -16.82 -8.78
C PRO A 43 -10.53 -18.11 -7.95
N ASP A 44 -9.85 -19.14 -8.45
CA ASP A 44 -9.63 -20.42 -7.75
C ASP A 44 -8.77 -20.28 -6.49
N LEU A 45 -8.02 -19.18 -6.35
CA LEU A 45 -7.31 -18.87 -5.12
C LEU A 45 -8.25 -18.48 -3.96
N PHE A 46 -9.53 -18.26 -4.21
CA PHE A 46 -10.46 -17.73 -3.20
C PHE A 46 -11.45 -18.77 -2.63
N THR A 47 -11.18 -20.06 -2.78
CA THR A 47 -11.88 -21.11 -2.02
C THR A 47 -11.34 -21.18 -0.58
N PHE A 48 -12.16 -21.67 0.36
CA PHE A 48 -11.72 -21.77 1.77
C PHE A 48 -10.49 -22.66 1.92
N GLU A 49 -10.49 -23.82 1.26
CA GLU A 49 -9.36 -24.74 1.22
C GLU A 49 -8.09 -24.03 0.74
N ARG A 50 -8.19 -23.28 -0.36
CA ARG A 50 -7.03 -22.66 -0.98
C ARG A 50 -6.49 -21.48 -0.18
N ILE A 51 -7.36 -20.69 0.46
CA ILE A 51 -6.98 -19.62 1.38
C ILE A 51 -6.17 -20.19 2.55
N LEU A 52 -6.51 -21.38 3.05
CA LEU A 52 -5.82 -22.03 4.17
C LEU A 52 -4.58 -22.86 3.74
N ASP A 53 -4.42 -23.17 2.46
CA ASP A 53 -3.22 -23.82 1.89
C ASP A 53 -2.06 -22.82 1.72
N TYR A 54 -1.29 -22.59 2.79
CA TYR A 54 -0.16 -21.66 2.78
C TYR A 54 1.05 -22.23 2.05
N ARG A 55 1.44 -21.58 0.95
CA ARG A 55 2.64 -21.93 0.18
C ARG A 55 3.75 -20.90 0.38
N GLU A 56 4.98 -21.36 0.25
CA GLU A 56 6.16 -20.51 0.38
C GLU A 56 6.10 -19.35 -0.64
N GLY A 57 6.40 -18.14 -0.17
CA GLY A 57 6.49 -16.97 -1.04
C GLY A 57 5.16 -16.31 -1.41
N GLU A 58 4.02 -16.68 -0.82
CA GLU A 58 2.72 -16.02 -1.11
C GLU A 58 2.40 -14.85 -0.18
N THR A 59 2.67 -15.03 1.12
CA THR A 59 2.42 -14.04 2.17
C THR A 59 3.45 -14.15 3.29
N ASN A 60 3.58 -13.09 4.07
CA ASN A 60 4.39 -13.03 5.28
C ASN A 60 3.52 -13.00 6.56
N LEU A 61 2.21 -13.24 6.43
CA LEU A 61 1.29 -13.24 7.56
C LEU A 61 1.11 -14.64 8.15
N PRO A 62 0.80 -14.74 9.45
CA PRO A 62 0.49 -16.02 10.09
C PRO A 62 -0.82 -16.63 9.52
N ARG A 63 -0.92 -17.97 9.56
CA ARG A 63 -2.08 -18.75 9.08
C ARG A 63 -3.33 -18.47 9.91
N GLU A 64 -3.13 -18.36 11.21
CA GLU A 64 -4.13 -18.13 12.25
C GLU A 64 -5.01 -16.91 11.93
N HIS A 65 -4.44 -15.89 11.27
CA HIS A 65 -5.18 -14.71 10.88
C HIS A 65 -6.34 -15.01 9.92
N HIS A 66 -6.14 -15.92 8.96
CA HIS A 66 -7.17 -16.29 8.00
C HIS A 66 -8.07 -17.40 8.56
N GLU A 67 -7.57 -18.28 9.42
CA GLU A 67 -8.41 -19.25 10.15
C GLU A 67 -9.49 -18.54 10.99
N ASP A 68 -9.09 -17.55 11.79
CA ASP A 68 -10.02 -16.75 12.61
C ASP A 68 -11.05 -15.98 11.78
N LEU A 69 -10.67 -15.60 10.55
CA LEU A 69 -11.53 -14.87 9.63
C LEU A 69 -12.55 -15.82 8.99
N LEU A 70 -12.10 -16.97 8.47
CA LEU A 70 -12.93 -17.96 7.80
C LEU A 70 -13.88 -18.67 8.78
N ALA A 71 -13.46 -18.88 10.04
CA ALA A 71 -14.31 -19.46 11.07
C ALA A 71 -15.59 -18.66 11.37
N LYS A 72 -15.66 -17.40 10.93
CA LYS A 72 -16.81 -16.50 11.10
C LYS A 72 -17.64 -16.35 9.82
N LYS A 73 -17.35 -17.16 8.81
CA LYS A 73 -17.95 -17.07 7.47
C LYS A 73 -18.58 -18.40 7.10
N ASP A 74 -19.61 -18.29 6.28
CA ASP A 74 -20.25 -19.41 5.60
C ASP A 74 -19.93 -19.27 4.12
N GLU A 75 -19.22 -20.23 3.54
CA GLU A 75 -18.76 -20.20 2.15
C GLU A 75 -19.94 -20.09 1.18
N ASP A 76 -21.05 -20.78 1.46
CA ASP A 76 -22.24 -20.77 0.61
C ASP A 76 -23.00 -19.43 0.65
N ALA A 77 -22.77 -18.62 1.68
CA ALA A 77 -23.37 -17.30 1.82
C ALA A 77 -22.57 -16.17 1.14
N LEU A 78 -21.35 -16.44 0.66
CA LEU A 78 -20.47 -15.42 0.11
C LEU A 78 -20.88 -14.95 -1.29
N GLU A 79 -21.17 -13.65 -1.40
CA GLU A 79 -21.33 -12.98 -2.69
C GLU A 79 -19.98 -12.45 -3.18
N TRP A 80 -19.17 -11.89 -2.28
CA TRP A 80 -17.85 -11.31 -2.59
C TRP A 80 -16.75 -11.97 -1.79
N VAL A 81 -15.70 -12.39 -2.49
CA VAL A 81 -14.44 -12.87 -1.91
C VAL A 81 -13.27 -12.10 -2.50
N GLY A 82 -12.19 -11.92 -1.74
CA GLY A 82 -11.14 -11.05 -2.18
C GLY A 82 -9.90 -11.02 -1.33
N ASP A 83 -8.99 -10.14 -1.72
CA ASP A 83 -7.81 -9.81 -0.94
C ASP A 83 -7.59 -8.29 -0.89
N LYS A 84 -7.07 -7.85 0.24
CA LYS A 84 -6.57 -6.49 0.44
C LYS A 84 -5.06 -6.50 0.44
N THR A 85 -4.48 -5.79 -0.50
CA THR A 85 -3.07 -5.40 -0.49
C THR A 85 -2.93 -3.97 -0.99
N PRO A 86 -2.30 -3.03 -0.24
CA PRO A 86 -2.14 -1.65 -0.71
C PRO A 86 -1.51 -1.57 -2.11
N SER A 87 -0.46 -2.36 -2.36
CA SER A 87 0.27 -2.37 -3.62
C SER A 87 -0.50 -2.90 -4.82
N TYR A 88 -1.71 -3.44 -4.68
CA TYR A 88 -2.52 -3.87 -5.82
C TYR A 88 -2.79 -2.77 -6.83
N VAL A 89 -2.70 -1.48 -6.44
CA VAL A 89 -2.69 -0.36 -7.39
C VAL A 89 -1.70 -0.55 -8.54
N ARG A 90 -0.59 -1.29 -8.33
CA ARG A 90 0.46 -1.53 -9.33
C ARG A 90 0.11 -2.65 -10.31
N SER A 91 -0.78 -3.57 -9.93
CA SER A 91 -1.13 -4.80 -10.65
C SER A 91 -2.61 -4.88 -11.04
N MET A 92 -3.43 -3.84 -10.80
CA MET A 92 -4.87 -3.85 -11.12
C MET A 92 -5.18 -4.26 -12.57
N GLY A 93 -4.32 -3.89 -13.53
CA GLY A 93 -4.46 -4.31 -14.91
C GLY A 93 -4.37 -5.82 -15.13
N ASN A 94 -3.48 -6.50 -14.40
CA ASN A 94 -3.33 -7.96 -14.43
C ASN A 94 -4.43 -8.63 -13.61
N LEU A 95 -4.74 -8.09 -12.43
CA LEU A 95 -5.84 -8.57 -11.59
C LEU A 95 -7.17 -8.56 -12.34
N ALA A 96 -7.51 -7.48 -13.03
CA ALA A 96 -8.73 -7.39 -13.82
C ALA A 96 -8.75 -8.34 -15.02
N LYS A 97 -7.57 -8.58 -15.63
CA LYS A 97 -7.43 -9.55 -16.73
C LYS A 97 -7.67 -10.98 -16.23
N ASN A 98 -7.09 -11.34 -15.09
CA ASN A 98 -7.19 -12.69 -14.51
C ASN A 98 -8.54 -12.94 -13.83
N ASN A 99 -9.24 -11.87 -13.43
CA ASN A 99 -10.51 -11.93 -12.70
C ASN A 99 -11.57 -11.07 -13.42
N PRO A 100 -12.11 -11.53 -14.57
CA PRO A 100 -13.16 -10.80 -15.27
C PRO A 100 -14.37 -10.55 -14.38
N GLY A 101 -14.85 -9.30 -14.35
CA GLY A 101 -15.95 -8.89 -13.46
C GLY A 101 -15.54 -8.57 -12.02
N ALA A 102 -14.24 -8.56 -11.71
CA ALA A 102 -13.77 -8.13 -10.40
C ALA A 102 -14.04 -6.64 -10.14
N ARG A 103 -14.36 -6.32 -8.89
CA ARG A 103 -14.50 -4.95 -8.39
C ARG A 103 -13.24 -4.50 -7.65
N PHE A 104 -12.92 -3.22 -7.76
CA PHE A 104 -11.77 -2.62 -7.08
C PHE A 104 -12.24 -1.47 -6.18
N VAL A 105 -11.88 -1.54 -4.91
CA VAL A 105 -12.01 -0.41 -3.99
C VAL A 105 -10.63 0.16 -3.71
N VAL A 106 -10.40 1.40 -4.10
CA VAL A 106 -9.13 2.11 -3.91
C VAL A 106 -9.29 3.18 -2.85
N LEU A 107 -8.54 3.06 -1.76
CA LEU A 107 -8.59 4.03 -0.67
C LEU A 107 -7.72 5.24 -1.02
N TYR A 108 -8.26 6.43 -0.77
CA TYR A 108 -7.56 7.70 -0.87
C TYR A 108 -7.32 8.28 0.54
N ARG A 109 -6.13 8.83 0.77
CA ARG A 109 -5.81 9.63 1.97
C ARG A 109 -4.82 10.71 1.56
N PRO A 110 -4.92 11.96 2.07
CA PRO A 110 -3.99 13.03 1.69
C PRO A 110 -2.53 12.64 1.91
N VAL A 111 -1.65 13.07 0.99
CA VAL A 111 -0.23 12.67 0.97
C VAL A 111 0.49 13.08 2.25
N GLU A 112 0.11 14.21 2.82
CA GLU A 112 0.66 14.76 4.07
C GLU A 112 0.51 13.74 5.19
N GLU A 113 -0.66 13.13 5.29
CA GLU A 113 -0.95 12.15 6.33
C GLU A 113 -0.35 10.77 6.07
N VAL A 114 -0.19 10.41 4.79
CA VAL A 114 0.46 9.16 4.41
C VAL A 114 1.95 9.26 4.69
N ALA A 115 2.61 10.33 4.25
CA ALA A 115 4.03 10.58 4.47
C ALA A 115 4.36 10.67 5.97
N GLU A 116 3.56 11.41 6.74
CA GLU A 116 3.69 11.49 8.20
C GLU A 116 3.52 10.12 8.87
N SER A 117 2.58 9.29 8.39
CA SER A 117 2.41 7.94 8.92
C SER A 117 3.57 7.00 8.55
N TYR A 118 4.19 7.16 7.39
CA TYR A 118 5.39 6.39 7.03
C TYR A 118 6.56 6.82 7.91
N ASP A 119 6.78 8.13 8.06
CA ASP A 119 7.87 8.72 8.84
C ASP A 119 7.84 8.29 10.30
N ALA A 120 6.66 8.39 10.93
CA ALA A 120 6.45 7.94 12.32
C ALA A 120 6.77 6.45 12.50
N ARG A 121 6.47 5.59 11.52
CA ARG A 121 6.83 4.16 11.57
C ARG A 121 8.31 3.93 11.35
N SER A 122 8.94 4.63 10.40
CA SER A 122 10.39 4.48 10.18
C SER A 122 11.23 4.91 11.36
N LYS A 123 10.72 5.83 12.20
CA LYS A 123 11.37 6.30 13.42
C LYS A 123 11.14 5.38 14.63
N ASN A 124 10.20 4.43 14.55
CA ASN A 124 9.94 3.48 15.63
C ASN A 124 10.96 2.32 15.55
N PRO A 125 11.88 2.17 16.52
CA PRO A 125 12.90 1.12 16.49
C PRO A 125 12.31 -0.31 16.58
N GLU A 126 11.13 -0.46 17.17
CA GLU A 126 10.41 -1.74 17.27
C GLU A 126 9.68 -2.11 15.96
N ASP A 127 9.63 -1.19 15.00
CA ASP A 127 8.95 -1.38 13.72
C ASP A 127 9.96 -1.57 12.59
N GLY A 128 10.35 -2.82 12.36
CA GLY A 128 11.28 -3.20 11.30
C GLY A 128 10.78 -2.97 9.86
N TRP A 129 9.56 -2.44 9.66
CA TRP A 129 8.91 -2.39 8.35
C TRP A 129 9.70 -1.66 7.26
N LEU A 130 10.39 -0.58 7.58
CA LEU A 130 11.23 0.18 6.62
C LEU A 130 12.73 0.03 6.87
N GLY A 131 13.14 -0.69 7.92
CA GLY A 131 14.55 -0.91 8.26
C GLY A 131 15.36 0.38 8.38
N GLY A 132 14.79 1.44 8.98
CA GLY A 132 15.46 2.72 9.21
C GLY A 132 15.64 3.61 7.96
N LYS A 133 15.00 3.30 6.84
CA LYS A 133 14.98 4.18 5.65
C LYS A 133 14.18 5.46 5.88
N ASN A 134 14.40 6.49 5.07
CA ASN A 134 13.62 7.74 5.10
C ASN A 134 12.15 7.47 4.73
N GLY A 135 11.31 7.24 5.76
CA GLY A 135 9.91 6.86 5.58
C GLY A 135 9.10 7.96 4.92
N PHE A 136 9.36 9.23 5.25
CA PHE A 136 8.62 10.36 4.71
C PHE A 136 8.64 10.38 3.18
N GLU A 137 9.84 10.40 2.59
CA GLU A 137 10.03 10.43 1.13
C GLU A 137 9.47 9.17 0.45
N ILE A 138 9.66 8.00 1.09
CA ILE A 138 9.08 6.74 0.59
C ILE A 138 7.56 6.84 0.56
N GLY A 139 6.94 7.42 1.60
CA GLY A 139 5.49 7.62 1.69
C GLY A 139 4.97 8.51 0.56
N VAL A 140 5.61 9.65 0.30
CA VAL A 140 5.26 10.54 -0.83
C VAL A 140 5.36 9.82 -2.17
N ARG A 141 6.46 9.08 -2.39
CA ARG A 141 6.68 8.33 -3.64
C ARG A 141 5.63 7.22 -3.83
N ASP A 142 5.39 6.41 -2.81
CA ASP A 142 4.40 5.32 -2.88
C ASP A 142 3.00 5.87 -3.10
N TRP A 143 2.69 7.01 -2.49
CA TRP A 143 1.43 7.72 -2.70
C TRP A 143 1.27 8.20 -4.14
N ASN A 144 2.28 8.86 -4.72
CA ASN A 144 2.24 9.30 -6.12
C ASN A 144 2.04 8.11 -7.06
N ILE A 145 2.74 7.00 -6.82
CA ILE A 145 2.57 5.77 -7.60
C ILE A 145 1.12 5.28 -7.52
N ALA A 146 0.52 5.27 -6.33
CA ALA A 146 -0.85 4.82 -6.14
C ALA A 146 -1.86 5.71 -6.88
N MET A 147 -1.76 7.03 -6.78
CA MET A 147 -2.67 7.96 -7.46
C MET A 147 -2.56 7.81 -8.97
N LYS A 148 -1.33 7.86 -9.49
CA LYS A 148 -1.05 7.74 -10.92
C LYS A 148 -1.52 6.42 -11.49
N LYS A 149 -1.23 5.30 -10.82
CA LYS A 149 -1.65 3.97 -11.29
C LYS A 149 -3.15 3.76 -11.23
N THR A 150 -3.82 4.34 -10.24
CA THR A 150 -5.28 4.32 -10.14
C THR A 150 -5.93 5.05 -11.31
N ARG A 151 -5.48 6.29 -11.57
CA ARG A 151 -5.93 7.05 -12.74
C ARG A 151 -5.70 6.31 -14.05
N GLN A 152 -4.47 5.85 -14.28
CA GLN A 152 -4.10 5.09 -15.48
C GLN A 152 -5.00 3.86 -15.69
N PHE A 153 -5.29 3.13 -14.62
CA PHE A 153 -6.13 1.93 -14.70
C PHE A 153 -7.56 2.28 -15.10
N VAL A 154 -8.17 3.28 -14.46
CA VAL A 154 -9.54 3.72 -14.78
C VAL A 154 -9.63 4.31 -16.19
N GLU A 155 -8.66 5.11 -16.60
CA GLU A 155 -8.64 5.74 -17.93
C GLU A 155 -8.29 4.76 -19.06
N SER A 156 -7.80 3.56 -18.75
CA SER A 156 -7.35 2.58 -19.76
C SER A 156 -8.46 1.98 -20.65
N GLY A 157 -9.74 2.27 -20.38
CA GLY A 157 -10.85 1.78 -21.21
C GLY A 157 -11.19 0.30 -21.01
N ARG A 158 -10.48 -0.43 -20.13
CA ARG A 158 -10.71 -1.86 -19.85
C ARG A 158 -12.00 -2.16 -19.08
N SER A 159 -12.90 -1.18 -18.96
CA SER A 159 -14.16 -1.25 -18.20
C SER A 159 -14.00 -1.75 -16.75
N PRO A 160 -13.00 -1.30 -15.96
CA PRO A 160 -12.89 -1.79 -14.60
C PRO A 160 -13.93 -1.10 -13.70
N GLU A 161 -14.61 -1.89 -12.87
CA GLU A 161 -15.50 -1.37 -11.85
C GLU A 161 -14.65 -0.89 -10.65
N VAL A 162 -14.49 0.42 -10.51
CA VAL A 162 -13.58 1.03 -9.54
C VAL A 162 -14.30 2.07 -8.69
N LEU A 163 -14.36 1.83 -7.38
CA LEU A 163 -14.79 2.79 -6.38
C LEU A 163 -13.56 3.40 -5.69
N VAL A 164 -13.49 4.73 -5.60
CA VAL A 164 -12.42 5.40 -4.85
C VAL A 164 -12.96 5.96 -3.55
N VAL A 165 -12.51 5.44 -2.40
CA VAL A 165 -13.08 5.82 -1.10
C VAL A 165 -12.11 6.75 -0.37
N SER A 166 -12.57 7.96 -0.05
CA SER A 166 -11.84 8.87 0.84
C SER A 166 -11.77 8.28 2.25
N TYR A 167 -10.57 8.23 2.81
CA TYR A 167 -10.34 7.87 4.20
C TYR A 167 -11.15 8.76 5.13
N HIS A 168 -11.19 10.07 4.90
CA HIS A 168 -11.87 10.99 5.80
C HIS A 168 -13.37 10.80 5.79
N ASP A 169 -13.95 10.65 4.61
CA ASP A 169 -15.38 10.43 4.45
C ASP A 169 -15.76 9.10 5.10
N PHE A 170 -14.98 8.04 4.85
CA PHE A 170 -15.31 6.72 5.37
C PHE A 170 -15.22 6.63 6.90
N PHE A 171 -14.19 7.23 7.50
CA PHE A 171 -13.95 7.14 8.94
C PHE A 171 -14.68 8.23 9.74
N GLY A 172 -14.90 9.40 9.15
CA GLY A 172 -15.52 10.55 9.81
C GLY A 172 -16.99 10.80 9.45
N ASP A 173 -17.46 10.37 8.26
CA ASP A 173 -18.84 10.51 7.80
C ASP A 173 -19.37 9.20 7.20
N SER A 174 -19.53 8.20 8.08
CA SER A 174 -19.97 6.86 7.68
C SER A 174 -21.36 6.85 7.04
N GLU A 175 -22.23 7.81 7.36
CA GLU A 175 -23.59 7.90 6.82
C GLU A 175 -23.61 8.10 5.30
N ALA A 176 -22.69 8.90 4.76
CA ALA A 176 -22.56 9.10 3.32
C ALA A 176 -21.81 7.95 2.62
N SER A 177 -20.78 7.41 3.28
CA SER A 177 -19.87 6.43 2.66
C SER A 177 -20.45 5.01 2.61
N ILE A 178 -21.21 4.59 3.63
CA ILE A 178 -21.79 3.25 3.73
C ILE A 178 -22.76 2.95 2.58
N PRO A 179 -23.74 3.82 2.26
CA PRO A 179 -24.65 3.60 1.13
C PRO A 179 -23.94 3.50 -0.22
N LEU A 180 -22.85 4.26 -0.39
CA LEU A 180 -22.05 4.21 -1.61
C LEU A 180 -21.35 2.85 -1.77
N VAL A 181 -20.73 2.34 -0.69
CA VAL A 181 -20.10 1.02 -0.69
C VAL A 181 -21.13 -0.10 -0.84
N SER A 182 -22.26 -0.02 -0.12
CA SER A 182 -23.38 -0.96 -0.24
C SER A 182 -23.85 -1.11 -1.68
N ARG A 183 -24.14 0.02 -2.34
CA ARG A 183 -24.56 0.02 -3.75
C ARG A 183 -23.46 -0.48 -4.68
N PHE A 184 -22.22 -0.05 -4.46
CA PHE A 184 -21.10 -0.53 -5.27
C PHE A 184 -20.88 -2.04 -5.15
N LEU A 185 -21.25 -2.66 -4.03
CA LEU A 185 -21.19 -4.11 -3.85
C LEU A 185 -22.51 -4.82 -4.15
N GLU A 186 -23.59 -4.08 -4.47
CA GLU A 186 -24.95 -4.63 -4.62
C GLU A 186 -25.39 -5.43 -3.39
N LEU A 187 -25.00 -5.00 -2.20
CA LEU A 187 -25.34 -5.64 -0.94
C LEU A 187 -26.17 -4.70 -0.06
N ASP A 188 -27.16 -5.25 0.61
CA ASP A 188 -27.90 -4.51 1.63
C ASP A 188 -27.13 -4.52 2.94
N PHE A 189 -26.82 -3.33 3.46
CA PHE A 189 -26.18 -3.18 4.75
C PHE A 189 -27.25 -2.88 5.78
N ASP A 190 -27.64 -3.94 6.49
CA ASP A 190 -28.61 -3.88 7.60
C ASP A 190 -28.08 -3.07 8.79
N ASP A 191 -28.98 -2.81 9.74
CA ASP A 191 -28.65 -2.02 10.94
C ASP A 191 -27.53 -2.64 11.76
N SER A 192 -27.41 -3.97 11.78
CA SER A 192 -26.34 -4.64 12.53
C SER A 192 -24.96 -4.33 11.94
N VAL A 193 -24.84 -4.31 10.61
CA VAL A 193 -23.60 -3.97 9.90
C VAL A 193 -23.29 -2.49 10.11
N ARG A 194 -24.29 -1.61 10.04
CA ARG A 194 -24.13 -0.16 10.29
C ARG A 194 -23.68 0.14 11.72
N GLU A 195 -24.27 -0.53 12.71
CA GLU A 195 -23.89 -0.40 14.12
C GLU A 195 -22.46 -0.90 14.37
N ALA A 196 -22.11 -2.07 13.82
CA ALA A 196 -20.75 -2.60 13.89
C ALA A 196 -19.75 -1.60 13.28
N TRP A 197 -20.11 -1.01 12.14
CA TRP A 197 -19.34 0.05 11.50
C TRP A 197 -19.16 1.26 12.41
N SER A 198 -20.25 1.84 12.92
CA SER A 198 -20.22 3.02 13.80
C SER A 198 -19.36 2.78 15.04
N LYS A 199 -19.47 1.59 15.65
CA LYS A 199 -18.66 1.20 16.82
C LYS A 199 -17.18 1.10 16.47
N MET A 200 -16.86 0.44 15.36
CA MET A 200 -15.49 0.30 14.91
C MET A 200 -14.88 1.66 14.52
N SER A 201 -15.63 2.55 13.88
CA SER A 201 -15.17 3.91 13.52
C SER A 201 -14.84 4.72 14.76
N ARG A 202 -15.74 4.77 15.75
CA ARG A 202 -15.46 5.41 17.05
C ARG A 202 -14.23 4.83 17.74
N SER A 203 -14.09 3.50 17.73
CA SER A 203 -12.92 2.82 18.32
C SER A 203 -11.62 3.12 17.58
N PHE A 204 -11.68 3.25 16.25
CA PHE A 204 -10.53 3.54 15.41
C PHE A 204 -10.09 5.00 15.57
N GLU A 205 -11.03 5.95 15.59
CA GLU A 205 -10.76 7.36 15.87
C GLU A 205 -10.20 7.57 17.27
N GLY A 206 -10.77 6.91 18.29
CA GLY A 206 -10.29 7.01 19.66
C GLY A 206 -8.89 6.43 19.89
N ARG A 207 -8.48 5.44 19.07
CA ARG A 207 -7.13 4.85 19.11
C ARG A 207 -6.16 5.51 18.13
N ARG A 208 -6.60 6.51 17.37
CA ARG A 208 -5.78 7.15 16.35
C ARG A 208 -4.64 7.92 17.04
N ARG A 209 -3.40 7.65 16.62
CA ARG A 209 -2.24 8.43 17.06
C ARG A 209 -2.45 9.90 16.71
N LYS A 210 -2.11 10.79 17.65
CA LYS A 210 -1.99 12.22 17.37
C LYS A 210 -0.91 12.43 16.31
N LYS A 211 -1.27 13.08 15.20
CA LYS A 211 -0.33 13.39 14.13
C LYS A 211 0.62 14.48 14.56
N GLU A 212 1.86 14.36 14.13
CA GLU A 212 2.81 15.45 14.22
C GLU A 212 2.57 16.40 13.05
N PRO A 213 2.60 17.73 13.26
CA PRO A 213 2.56 18.67 12.15
C PRO A 213 3.81 18.50 11.28
N LEU A 214 3.65 18.68 9.97
CA LEU A 214 4.78 18.68 9.06
C LEU A 214 5.69 19.88 9.34
N ASN A 215 7.00 19.66 9.34
CA ASN A 215 7.96 20.76 9.38
C ASN A 215 8.08 21.43 7.99
N GLU A 216 8.78 22.57 7.92
CA GLU A 216 8.90 23.35 6.68
C GLU A 216 9.59 22.58 5.54
N GLU A 217 10.58 21.74 5.86
CA GLU A 217 11.30 20.92 4.89
C GLU A 217 10.39 19.83 4.29
N GLN A 218 9.63 19.15 5.14
CA GLN A 218 8.64 18.14 4.76
C GLN A 218 7.53 18.74 3.89
N ALA A 219 7.00 19.91 4.28
CA ALA A 219 6.00 20.62 3.50
C ALA A 219 6.53 21.03 2.12
N ARG A 220 7.76 21.58 2.07
CA ARG A 220 8.43 21.93 0.81
C ARG A 220 8.66 20.71 -0.08
N TYR A 221 9.11 19.60 0.50
CA TYR A 221 9.32 18.36 -0.24
C TYR A 221 8.03 17.85 -0.88
N ILE A 222 6.91 17.86 -0.15
CA ILE A 222 5.60 17.51 -0.71
C ILE A 222 5.25 18.46 -1.85
N GLN A 223 5.39 19.77 -1.65
CA GLN A 223 5.08 20.77 -2.68
C GLN A 223 5.88 20.56 -3.98
N GLU A 224 7.13 20.12 -3.88
CA GLU A 224 8.00 19.88 -5.04
C GLU A 224 7.78 18.52 -5.71
N ASN A 225 7.32 17.52 -4.97
CA ASN A 225 7.32 16.12 -5.44
C ASN A 225 5.91 15.50 -5.59
N LYS A 226 4.86 16.13 -5.07
CA LYS A 226 3.49 15.62 -5.16
C LYS A 226 2.97 15.64 -6.59
N ASP A 227 2.33 14.55 -7.01
CA ASP A 227 1.63 14.46 -8.29
C ASP A 227 0.23 15.12 -8.15
N PHE A 228 0.20 16.46 -8.18
CA PHE A 228 -1.02 17.26 -8.03
C PHE A 228 -2.06 16.95 -9.10
N GLU A 229 -1.63 16.60 -10.31
CA GLU A 229 -2.53 16.29 -11.42
C GLU A 229 -3.31 14.99 -11.13
N SER A 230 -2.60 13.93 -10.72
CA SER A 230 -3.23 12.67 -10.36
C SER A 230 -4.11 12.80 -9.12
N GLU A 231 -3.73 13.60 -8.14
CA GLU A 231 -4.57 13.87 -6.97
C GLU A 231 -5.86 14.63 -7.33
N GLY A 232 -5.74 15.70 -8.11
CA GLY A 232 -6.88 16.50 -8.54
C GLY A 232 -7.90 15.65 -9.28
N TRP A 233 -7.43 14.74 -10.14
CA TRP A 233 -8.28 13.75 -10.80
C TRP A 233 -8.96 12.78 -9.81
N ILE A 234 -8.23 12.30 -8.80
CA ILE A 234 -8.78 11.39 -7.78
C ILE A 234 -9.87 12.09 -6.95
N LEU A 235 -9.62 13.33 -6.52
CA LEU A 235 -10.56 14.13 -5.75
C LEU A 235 -11.83 14.46 -6.56
N ASP A 236 -11.66 14.85 -7.82
CA ASP A 236 -12.78 15.06 -8.75
C ASP A 236 -13.60 13.77 -8.94
N ARG A 237 -12.92 12.62 -9.10
CA ARG A 237 -13.61 11.31 -9.18
C ARG A 237 -14.42 11.02 -7.92
N ILE A 238 -13.85 11.22 -6.74
CA ILE A 238 -14.55 11.02 -5.45
C ILE A 238 -15.80 11.90 -5.39
N GLN A 239 -15.71 13.18 -5.75
CA GLN A 239 -16.88 14.06 -5.75
C GLN A 239 -17.94 13.62 -6.77
N LYS A 240 -17.53 13.20 -7.97
CA LYS A 240 -18.45 12.77 -9.01
C LYS A 240 -19.19 11.49 -8.65
N GLN A 241 -18.54 10.49 -8.06
CA GLN A 241 -19.20 9.22 -7.69
C GLN A 241 -20.25 9.38 -6.58
N TYR A 242 -20.16 10.41 -5.72
CA TYR A 242 -21.23 10.75 -4.76
C TYR A 242 -22.45 11.40 -5.44
N LYS A 243 -22.26 12.05 -6.59
CA LYS A 243 -23.35 12.67 -7.36
C LYS A 243 -23.96 11.71 -8.37
N ASP A 244 -23.12 10.88 -8.96
CA ASP A 244 -23.43 9.91 -10.00
C ASP A 244 -22.98 8.53 -9.55
N HIS A 245 -23.88 7.82 -8.89
CA HIS A 245 -23.60 6.52 -8.31
C HIS A 245 -23.35 5.42 -9.35
N GLU A 246 -23.67 5.66 -10.62
CA GLU A 246 -23.38 4.74 -11.73
C GLU A 246 -21.95 4.91 -12.26
N LEU A 247 -21.25 5.98 -11.87
CA LEU A 247 -19.89 6.29 -12.33
C LEU A 247 -18.88 5.14 -12.13
N PRO A 248 -18.91 4.38 -11.00
CA PRO A 248 -18.03 3.23 -10.85
C PRO A 248 -18.26 2.12 -11.88
N PHE A 249 -19.47 2.02 -12.45
CA PHE A 249 -19.87 1.00 -13.43
C PHE A 249 -19.78 1.49 -14.88
N LYS A 250 -19.69 2.81 -15.10
CA LYS A 250 -19.57 3.38 -16.43
C LYS A 250 -18.27 2.91 -17.08
N LYS A 251 -18.42 2.18 -18.18
CA LYS A 251 -17.31 1.90 -19.09
C LYS A 251 -16.71 3.23 -19.49
N ALA A 252 -15.41 3.40 -19.28
CA ALA A 252 -14.71 4.51 -19.88
C ALA A 252 -14.96 4.41 -21.39
N VAL A 253 -15.69 5.38 -21.94
CA VAL A 253 -15.84 5.52 -23.39
C VAL A 253 -14.40 5.56 -23.89
N PRO A 254 -13.97 4.60 -24.73
CA PRO A 254 -12.65 4.68 -25.32
C PRO A 254 -12.58 6.07 -25.91
N ARG A 255 -11.66 6.91 -25.44
CA ARG A 255 -11.40 8.17 -26.12
C ARG A 255 -11.16 7.75 -27.56
N GLU A 256 -12.11 8.06 -28.45
CA GLU A 256 -11.93 7.80 -29.87
C GLU A 256 -10.56 8.38 -30.19
N ALA A 257 -9.66 7.54 -30.69
CA ALA A 257 -8.32 7.96 -31.05
C ALA A 257 -8.32 9.00 -32.20
N GLY A 258 -9.48 9.60 -32.53
CA GLY A 258 -9.72 10.52 -33.63
C GLY A 258 -10.11 11.96 -33.25
N GLN A 259 -10.23 12.32 -31.97
CA GLN A 259 -10.46 13.73 -31.56
C GLN A 259 -9.60 14.11 -30.35
N ARG A 260 -8.30 13.89 -30.46
CA ARG A 260 -7.39 14.93 -29.98
C ARG A 260 -7.39 16.00 -31.05
N SER A 261 -7.80 17.21 -30.69
CA SER A 261 -7.42 18.42 -31.42
C SER A 261 -5.96 18.29 -31.85
N ALA A 262 -5.65 18.76 -33.05
CA ALA A 262 -4.31 18.82 -33.62
C ALA A 262 -3.37 19.77 -32.83
N GLU A 263 -3.32 19.61 -31.51
CA GLU A 263 -2.29 20.08 -30.61
C GLU A 263 -1.56 18.82 -30.10
N GLN A 264 -0.60 18.39 -30.92
CA GLN A 264 0.58 17.61 -30.53
C GLN A 264 0.31 16.25 -29.84
N GLU A 265 -0.29 15.32 -30.58
CA GLU A 265 0.24 13.96 -30.57
C GLU A 265 1.54 13.93 -31.37
N THR A 266 2.63 14.26 -30.69
CA THR A 266 3.92 13.75 -31.11
C THR A 266 3.83 12.22 -31.01
N LYS A 267 4.07 11.51 -32.13
CA LYS A 267 4.80 10.22 -32.09
C LYS A 267 5.81 10.33 -30.95
N PRO A 268 6.08 9.30 -30.11
CA PRO A 268 7.15 9.40 -29.11
C PRO A 268 8.40 9.88 -29.85
N GLY A 269 8.62 11.19 -29.79
CA GLY A 269 9.62 11.85 -30.59
C GLY A 269 10.89 11.33 -30.01
N ASP A 270 11.86 11.02 -30.86
CA ASP A 270 13.22 10.79 -30.38
C ASP A 270 13.49 11.83 -29.30
N PRO A 271 13.68 11.40 -28.04
CA PRO A 271 13.61 12.30 -26.91
C PRO A 271 14.60 13.43 -27.16
N ASP A 272 14.12 14.68 -27.05
CA ASP A 272 14.88 15.89 -27.41
C ASP A 272 16.34 15.70 -26.93
N PRO A 273 17.33 15.71 -27.84
CA PRO A 273 18.73 15.48 -27.48
C PRO A 273 19.20 16.37 -26.32
N ARG A 274 18.59 17.55 -26.12
CA ARG A 274 18.87 18.41 -24.97
C ARG A 274 18.31 17.85 -23.66
N GLN A 275 17.09 17.31 -23.67
CA GLN A 275 16.51 16.62 -22.51
C GLN A 275 17.26 15.34 -22.17
N LEU A 276 17.68 14.56 -23.17
CA LEU A 276 18.55 13.40 -22.97
C LEU A 276 19.88 13.79 -22.33
N LYS A 277 20.54 14.84 -22.83
CA LYS A 277 21.79 15.36 -22.25
C LYS A 277 21.60 15.81 -20.80
N GLN A 278 20.52 16.55 -20.49
CA GLN A 278 20.22 16.96 -19.11
C GLN A 278 19.99 15.74 -18.20
N ARG A 279 19.32 14.71 -18.70
CA ARG A 279 19.05 13.48 -17.95
C ARG A 279 20.33 12.67 -17.72
N ILE A 280 21.22 12.59 -18.72
CA ILE A 280 22.55 11.98 -18.59
C ILE A 280 23.35 12.72 -17.52
N VAL A 281 23.44 14.05 -17.57
CA VAL A 281 24.16 14.84 -16.55
C VAL A 281 23.59 14.62 -15.15
N LYS A 282 22.27 14.54 -15.01
CA LYS A 282 21.63 14.25 -13.71
C LYS A 282 21.96 12.84 -13.21
N LEU A 283 21.97 11.85 -14.10
CA LEU A 283 22.34 10.46 -13.77
C LEU A 283 23.82 10.33 -13.41
N GLU A 284 24.70 11.03 -14.12
CA GLU A 284 26.15 11.06 -13.84
C GLU A 284 26.44 11.68 -12.47
N ARG A 285 25.77 12.79 -12.12
CA ARG A 285 25.86 13.39 -10.77
C ARG A 285 25.43 12.39 -9.71
N ARG A 286 24.27 11.76 -9.89
CA ARG A 286 23.76 10.75 -8.94
C ARG A 286 24.71 9.57 -8.80
N LEU A 287 25.28 9.08 -9.90
CA LEU A 287 26.25 8.00 -9.88
C LEU A 287 27.55 8.41 -9.15
N ALA A 288 27.98 9.67 -9.29
CA ALA A 288 29.13 10.20 -8.56
C ALA A 288 28.84 10.28 -7.05
N ASP A 289 27.66 10.76 -6.66
CA ASP A 289 27.24 10.82 -5.26
C ASP A 289 27.15 9.42 -4.63
N GLU A 290 26.59 8.45 -5.35
CA GLU A 290 26.51 7.05 -4.90
C GLU A 290 27.91 6.42 -4.74
N ARG A 291 28.84 6.70 -5.66
CA ARG A 291 30.24 6.27 -5.54
C ARG A 291 30.95 6.90 -4.34
N GLN A 292 30.69 8.17 -4.06
CA GLN A 292 31.26 8.84 -2.88
C GLN A 292 30.69 8.27 -1.58
N SER A 293 29.38 8.03 -1.53
CA SER A 293 28.72 7.38 -0.40
C SER A 293 29.26 5.97 -0.15
N SER A 294 29.43 5.18 -1.22
CA SER A 294 30.03 3.84 -1.16
C SER A 294 31.45 3.87 -0.59
N LYS A 295 32.31 4.79 -1.06
CA LYS A 295 33.68 4.96 -0.51
C LYS A 295 33.67 5.34 0.98
N SER A 296 32.74 6.21 1.40
CA SER A 296 32.58 6.60 2.80
C SER A 296 32.18 5.42 3.68
N LEU A 297 31.25 4.59 3.21
CA LEU A 297 30.83 3.37 3.90
C LEU A 297 31.97 2.35 4.00
N GLU A 298 32.75 2.15 2.94
CA GLU A 298 33.92 1.28 2.96
C GLU A 298 35.01 1.76 3.94
N ALA A 299 35.23 3.08 4.03
CA ALA A 299 36.15 3.64 5.02
C ALA A 299 35.65 3.41 6.45
N ARG A 300 34.35 3.58 6.68
CA ARG A 300 33.71 3.34 7.98
C ARG A 300 33.76 1.86 8.38
N LEU A 301 33.52 0.95 7.44
CA LEU A 301 33.65 -0.49 7.67
C LEU A 301 35.08 -0.86 8.08
N ARG A 302 36.09 -0.38 7.35
CA ARG A 302 37.51 -0.61 7.71
C ARG A 302 37.87 -0.07 9.09
N SER A 303 37.35 1.10 9.46
CA SER A 303 37.53 1.68 10.79
C SER A 303 36.91 0.79 11.89
N LEU A 304 35.68 0.33 11.69
CA LEU A 304 35.00 -0.57 12.63
C LEU A 304 35.71 -1.92 12.75
N GLU A 305 36.20 -2.49 11.65
CA GLU A 305 37.00 -3.72 11.68
C GLU A 305 38.28 -3.54 12.52
N GLY A 306 38.94 -2.37 12.41
CA GLY A 306 40.06 -1.98 13.24
C GLY A 306 39.71 -1.94 14.74
N GLN A 307 38.61 -1.26 15.08
CA GLN A 307 38.13 -1.17 16.47
C GLN A 307 37.77 -2.54 17.05
N VAL A 308 37.13 -3.42 16.26
CA VAL A 308 36.81 -4.80 16.69
C VAL A 308 38.09 -5.59 16.92
N LYS A 309 39.10 -5.46 16.05
CA LYS A 309 40.39 -6.14 16.22
C LYS A 309 41.12 -5.66 17.47
N GLU A 310 41.14 -4.36 17.73
CA GLU A 310 41.72 -3.77 18.94
C GLU A 310 41.00 -4.28 20.20
N MET A 311 39.66 -4.24 20.19
CA MET A 311 38.83 -4.76 21.28
C MET A 311 39.10 -6.24 21.56
N ARG A 312 39.22 -7.07 20.51
CA ARG A 312 39.56 -8.50 20.64
C ARG A 312 40.96 -8.74 21.21
N SER A 313 41.90 -7.83 21.00
CA SER A 313 43.26 -7.90 21.54
C SER A 313 43.39 -7.35 22.98
N SER A 314 42.37 -6.62 23.45
CA SER A 314 42.35 -6.01 24.78
C SER A 314 42.44 -7.06 25.90
N SER A 315 43.01 -6.65 27.04
CA SER A 315 43.05 -7.47 28.27
C SER A 315 41.65 -7.83 28.76
N VAL A 316 40.69 -6.90 28.62
CA VAL A 316 39.29 -7.10 29.01
C VAL A 316 38.65 -8.24 28.22
N PHE A 317 38.82 -8.27 26.90
CA PHE A 317 38.27 -9.34 26.07
C PHE A 317 38.90 -10.71 26.38
N ARG A 318 40.22 -10.74 26.64
CA ARG A 318 40.93 -11.95 27.09
C ARG A 318 40.42 -12.44 28.46
N MET A 319 40.09 -11.53 29.37
CA MET A 319 39.51 -11.86 30.67
C MET A 319 38.10 -12.44 30.51
N LEU A 320 37.26 -11.83 29.67
CA LEU A 320 35.92 -12.34 29.35
C LEU A 320 35.97 -13.75 28.74
N GLN A 321 36.89 -14.00 27.79
CA GLN A 321 37.07 -15.34 27.22
C GLN A 321 37.55 -16.37 28.26
N SER A 322 38.35 -15.95 29.24
CA SER A 322 38.83 -16.82 30.31
C SER A 322 37.70 -17.18 31.28
N LEU A 323 36.86 -16.20 31.63
CA LEU A 323 35.65 -16.41 32.43
C LEU A 323 34.64 -17.35 31.74
N ASP A 324 34.42 -17.18 30.43
CA ASP A 324 33.51 -18.06 29.69
C ASP A 324 34.02 -19.51 29.64
N ARG A 325 35.34 -19.72 29.46
CA ARG A 325 35.95 -21.06 29.55
C ARG A 325 35.76 -21.68 30.94
N LEU A 326 35.89 -20.89 31.99
CA LEU A 326 35.68 -21.33 33.37
C LEU A 326 34.22 -21.72 33.60
N LYS A 327 33.28 -20.88 33.17
CA LYS A 327 31.83 -21.15 33.23
C LYS A 327 31.47 -22.46 32.52
N ARG A 328 31.99 -22.70 31.31
CA ARG A 328 31.76 -23.96 30.58
C ARG A 328 32.34 -25.20 31.28
N ARG A 329 33.45 -25.06 32.02
CA ARG A 329 34.00 -26.17 32.82
C ARG A 329 33.15 -26.47 34.04
N VAL A 330 32.60 -25.44 34.68
CA VAL A 330 31.69 -25.60 35.83
C VAL A 330 30.37 -26.23 35.40
N LEU A 331 29.80 -25.83 34.27
CA LEU A 331 28.52 -26.36 33.75
C LEU A 331 28.61 -27.77 33.14
N LYS A 332 29.82 -28.32 32.95
CA LYS A 332 30.03 -29.69 32.45
C LYS A 332 30.35 -30.71 33.56
N ARG A 333 30.39 -30.27 34.81
CA ARG A 333 30.39 -31.12 36.00
C ARG A 333 29.00 -31.09 36.59
#